data_AF-A0A1A3BLI6-F1
#
_entry.id   AF-A0A1A3BLI6-F1
#
_cell.length_a   1.000
_cell.length_b   1.000
_cell.length_c   1.000
_cell.angle_alpha   90.00
_cell.angle_beta   90.00
_cell.angle_gamma   90.00
#
_symmetry.space_group_name_H-M   'P 1'
#
loop_
_entity.id
_entity.type
_entity.pdbx_description
1 polymer ?
#
loop_
_entity_poly.entity_id
_entity_poly.type
_entity_poly.pdbx_seq_one_letter_code
_entity_poly.pdbx_strand_id
1 'polypeptide(L)'
;MLAKRQSDGLPADFQNFQRHRDEYDERQVLISALPKSERTRPPSNSSDIVSWSAKWIDANPPAHAADELPLGMELGADRFYSIGSSFVHGFKWMTDYIRDDEATLKVVAEGFAAAVVMTECAVCLFESQATNAARAAVRRANYPDWLAPTVAAWLPRYQ
;
A
#
# COMPACT_ATOMS: atom_id res chain seq x y z
N MET A 1 4.72 -7.54 28.52
CA MET A 1 4.52 -8.95 28.09
C MET A 1 3.50 -8.95 26.97
N LEU A 2 3.93 -9.12 25.72
CA LEU A 2 3.02 -9.28 24.58
C LEU A 2 2.48 -10.71 24.59
N ALA A 3 1.16 -10.85 24.69
CA ALA A 3 0.49 -12.15 24.64
C ALA A 3 0.77 -12.82 23.28
N LYS A 4 1.22 -14.07 23.31
CA LYS A 4 1.36 -14.93 22.12
C LYS A 4 0.01 -14.97 21.42
N ARG A 5 -0.08 -14.43 20.20
CA ARG A 5 -1.18 -14.77 19.28
C ARG A 5 -1.12 -16.28 19.07
N GLN A 6 -2.14 -16.97 19.57
CA GLN A 6 -2.35 -18.39 19.37
C GLN A 6 -2.83 -18.57 17.92
N SER A 7 -1.89 -18.82 17.03
CA SER A 7 -2.13 -19.09 15.61
C SER A 7 -2.53 -20.56 15.47
N ASP A 8 -3.80 -20.86 15.66
CA ASP A 8 -4.41 -22.18 15.42
C ASP A 8 -4.58 -22.49 13.91
N GLY A 9 -3.57 -22.15 13.10
CA GLY A 9 -3.51 -22.39 11.64
C GLY A 9 -2.08 -22.59 11.08
N LEU A 10 -1.07 -22.61 11.95
CA LEU A 10 0.36 -22.60 11.59
C LEU A 10 0.83 -23.67 10.58
N PRO A 11 0.30 -24.91 10.50
CA PRO A 11 0.89 -25.91 9.61
C PRO A 11 0.59 -25.68 8.12
N ALA A 12 -0.67 -25.37 7.77
CA ALA A 12 -1.09 -25.22 6.38
C ALA A 12 -0.60 -23.88 5.79
N ASP A 13 -0.65 -22.81 6.57
CA ASP A 13 -0.14 -21.50 6.15
C ASP A 13 1.38 -21.53 5.95
N PHE A 14 2.10 -22.22 6.83
CA PHE A 14 3.54 -22.40 6.69
C PHE A 14 3.91 -23.30 5.50
N GLN A 15 3.16 -24.39 5.26
CA GLN A 15 3.35 -25.23 4.08
C GLN A 15 3.05 -24.47 2.78
N ASN A 16 1.99 -23.66 2.75
CA ASN A 16 1.68 -22.79 1.63
C ASN A 16 2.79 -21.76 1.39
N PHE A 17 3.32 -21.16 2.46
CA PHE A 17 4.45 -20.23 2.37
C PHE A 17 5.70 -20.92 1.80
N GLN A 18 6.05 -22.12 2.30
CA GLN A 18 7.19 -22.88 1.78
C GLN A 18 7.03 -23.22 0.31
N ARG A 19 5.84 -23.69 -0.10
CA ARG A 19 5.55 -23.98 -1.51
C ARG A 19 5.74 -22.75 -2.40
N HIS A 20 5.20 -21.60 -2.01
CA HIS A 20 5.37 -20.37 -2.80
C HIS A 20 6.84 -19.92 -2.89
N ARG A 21 7.61 -20.10 -1.81
CA ARG A 21 9.05 -19.81 -1.81
C ARG A 21 9.79 -20.72 -2.79
N ASP A 22 9.53 -22.02 -2.74
CA ASP A 22 10.21 -22.99 -3.59
C ASP A 22 9.84 -22.79 -5.08
N GLU A 23 8.57 -22.51 -5.39
CA GLU A 23 8.11 -22.12 -6.73
C GLU A 23 8.79 -20.83 -7.24
N TYR A 24 9.02 -19.86 -6.35
CA TYR A 24 9.72 -18.62 -6.69
C TYR A 24 11.19 -18.88 -7.03
N ASP A 25 11.87 -19.67 -6.20
CA ASP A 25 13.28 -20.01 -6.39
C ASP A 25 13.49 -20.78 -7.71
N GLU A 26 12.61 -21.75 -8.03
CA GLU A 26 12.63 -22.46 -9.31
C GLU A 26 12.48 -21.51 -10.51
N ARG A 27 11.52 -20.58 -10.44
CA ARG A 27 11.31 -19.57 -11.50
C ARG A 27 12.53 -18.65 -11.65
N GLN A 28 13.16 -18.24 -10.56
CA GLN A 28 14.36 -17.40 -10.60
C GLN A 28 15.53 -18.10 -11.29
N VAL A 29 15.72 -19.40 -11.04
CA VAL A 29 16.74 -20.21 -11.73
C VAL A 29 16.46 -20.24 -13.23
N LEU A 30 15.22 -20.51 -13.64
CA LEU A 30 14.83 -20.55 -15.06
C LEU A 30 15.02 -19.20 -15.75
N ILE A 31 14.59 -18.09 -15.12
CA ILE A 31 14.76 -16.73 -15.67
C ILE A 31 16.24 -16.35 -15.76
N SER A 32 17.04 -16.74 -14.77
CA SER A 32 18.48 -16.45 -14.74
C SER A 32 19.26 -17.23 -15.80
N ALA A 33 18.75 -18.39 -16.24
CA ALA A 33 19.32 -19.17 -17.32
C ALA A 33 19.03 -18.59 -18.71
N LEU A 34 17.99 -17.74 -18.86
CA LEU A 34 17.67 -17.10 -20.14
C LEU A 34 18.69 -16.02 -20.52
N PRO A 35 19.01 -15.87 -21.82
CA PRO A 35 19.72 -14.70 -22.35
C PRO A 35 18.99 -13.41 -21.97
N LYS A 36 19.73 -12.33 -21.66
CA LYS A 36 19.13 -11.06 -21.23
C LYS A 36 18.11 -10.50 -22.23
N SER A 37 18.31 -10.72 -23.53
CA SER A 37 17.41 -10.29 -24.61
C SER A 37 16.05 -11.00 -24.60
N GLU A 38 15.97 -12.18 -23.98
CA GLU A 38 14.76 -13.01 -23.92
C GLU A 38 14.04 -12.87 -22.58
N ARG A 39 14.65 -12.18 -21.60
CA ARG A 39 14.03 -11.85 -20.32
C ARG A 39 13.01 -10.75 -20.54
N THR A 40 11.76 -11.15 -20.72
CA THR A 40 10.62 -10.23 -20.75
C THR A 40 10.10 -10.00 -19.33
N ARG A 41 9.79 -8.75 -19.00
CA ARG A 41 9.12 -8.44 -17.73
C ARG A 41 7.72 -9.07 -17.77
N PRO A 42 7.28 -9.77 -16.71
CA PRO A 42 5.90 -10.21 -16.61
C PRO A 42 4.94 -9.03 -16.80
N PRO A 43 3.75 -9.22 -17.40
CA PRO A 43 2.70 -8.22 -17.34
C PRO A 43 2.51 -7.78 -15.89
N SER A 44 2.72 -6.51 -15.62
CA SER A 44 2.80 -5.95 -14.27
C SER A 44 1.56 -5.09 -14.05
N ASN A 45 0.49 -5.70 -13.54
CA ASN A 45 -0.74 -4.99 -13.16
C ASN A 45 -0.62 -4.25 -11.81
N SER A 46 0.57 -4.19 -11.21
CA SER A 46 0.78 -3.53 -9.92
C SER A 46 0.52 -2.03 -9.97
N SER A 47 0.84 -1.36 -11.09
CA SER A 47 0.46 0.04 -11.33
C SER A 47 -1.06 0.20 -11.37
N ASP A 48 -1.77 -0.76 -11.96
CA ASP A 48 -3.22 -0.73 -12.11
C ASP A 48 -3.89 -0.90 -10.74
N ILE A 49 -3.36 -1.79 -9.88
CA ILE A 49 -3.84 -1.97 -8.50
C ILE A 49 -3.66 -0.69 -7.68
N VAL A 50 -2.51 -0.02 -7.79
CA VAL A 50 -2.25 1.26 -7.11
C VAL A 50 -3.21 2.34 -7.61
N SER A 51 -3.36 2.48 -8.94
CA SER A 51 -4.29 3.44 -9.54
C SER A 51 -5.74 3.18 -9.12
N TRP A 52 -6.19 1.92 -9.13
CA TRP A 52 -7.53 1.55 -8.68
C TRP A 52 -7.76 1.87 -7.20
N SER A 53 -6.79 1.57 -6.35
CA SER A 53 -6.87 1.85 -4.92
C SER A 53 -6.93 3.35 -4.65
N ALA A 54 -6.11 4.13 -5.36
CA ALA A 54 -6.08 5.58 -5.24
C ALA A 54 -7.41 6.22 -5.69
N LYS A 55 -7.96 5.80 -6.83
CA LYS A 55 -9.31 6.22 -7.29
C LYS A 55 -10.40 5.87 -6.30
N TRP A 56 -10.30 4.71 -5.67
CA TRP A 56 -11.27 4.30 -4.67
C TRP A 56 -11.24 5.24 -3.45
N ILE A 57 -10.04 5.63 -2.99
CA ILE A 57 -9.85 6.59 -1.89
C ILE A 57 -10.41 7.96 -2.27
N ASP A 58 -10.17 8.44 -3.49
CA ASP A 58 -10.73 9.70 -3.97
C ASP A 58 -12.27 9.69 -4.01
N ALA A 59 -12.87 8.56 -4.39
CA ALA A 59 -14.32 8.38 -4.37
C ALA A 59 -14.89 8.15 -2.96
N ASN A 60 -14.04 7.83 -1.98
CA ASN A 60 -14.41 7.52 -0.60
C ASN A 60 -13.47 8.27 0.36
N PRO A 61 -13.50 9.61 0.40
CA PRO A 61 -12.48 10.38 1.09
C PRO A 61 -12.39 9.98 2.57
N PRO A 62 -11.18 9.70 3.08
CA PRO A 62 -10.98 9.37 4.48
C PRO A 62 -11.24 10.62 5.34
N ALA A 63 -12.15 10.53 6.30
CA ALA A 63 -12.48 11.65 7.18
C ALA A 63 -11.27 12.20 7.97
N HIS A 64 -10.26 11.38 8.24
CA HIS A 64 -9.05 11.80 8.97
C HIS A 64 -8.06 12.60 8.11
N ALA A 65 -8.12 12.47 6.77
CA ALA A 65 -7.13 13.03 5.86
C ALA A 65 -7.77 13.75 4.65
N ALA A 66 -9.02 14.20 4.80
CA ALA A 66 -9.78 14.83 3.72
C ALA A 66 -9.06 16.06 3.13
N ASP A 67 -8.29 16.78 3.94
CA ASP A 67 -7.56 17.99 3.55
C ASP A 67 -6.07 17.75 3.26
N GLU A 68 -5.54 16.55 3.51
CA GLU A 68 -4.10 16.27 3.37
C GLU A 68 -3.67 15.99 1.93
N LEU A 69 -4.63 15.71 1.04
CA LEU A 69 -4.39 15.42 -0.37
C LEU A 69 -5.19 16.40 -1.25
N PRO A 70 -4.78 17.68 -1.33
CA PRO A 70 -5.54 18.73 -2.02
C PRO A 70 -5.69 18.49 -3.53
N LEU A 71 -4.85 17.64 -4.11
CA LEU A 71 -4.87 17.27 -5.53
C LEU A 71 -5.41 15.84 -5.78
N GLY A 72 -5.88 15.17 -4.72
CA GLY A 72 -6.34 13.78 -4.77
C GLY A 72 -5.24 12.74 -4.58
N MET A 73 -5.67 11.56 -4.16
CA MET A 73 -4.85 10.38 -3.95
C MET A 73 -4.34 9.80 -5.26
N GLU A 74 -5.10 9.83 -6.35
CA GLU A 74 -4.64 9.33 -7.66
C GLU A 74 -3.36 10.03 -8.10
N LEU A 75 -3.36 11.37 -8.08
CA LEU A 75 -2.17 12.14 -8.44
C LEU A 75 -1.04 11.95 -7.43
N GLY A 76 -1.35 11.86 -6.13
CA GLY A 76 -0.37 11.58 -5.09
C GLY A 76 0.33 10.22 -5.27
N ALA A 77 -0.43 9.18 -5.60
CA ALA A 77 0.07 7.83 -5.84
C ALA A 77 0.92 7.76 -7.11
N ASP A 78 0.51 8.43 -8.19
CA ASP A 78 1.28 8.54 -9.42
C ASP A 78 2.61 9.28 -9.21
N ARG A 79 2.58 10.38 -8.43
CA ARG A 79 3.79 11.11 -8.02
C ARG A 79 4.70 10.20 -7.18
N PHE A 80 4.16 9.51 -6.18
CA PHE A 80 4.91 8.57 -5.35
C PHE A 80 5.57 7.46 -6.18
N TYR A 81 4.82 6.84 -7.10
CA TYR A 81 5.36 5.80 -7.99
C TYR A 81 6.47 6.33 -8.89
N SER A 82 6.26 7.52 -9.47
CA SER A 82 7.25 8.19 -10.31
C SER A 82 8.52 8.47 -9.51
N ILE A 83 8.40 9.06 -8.32
CA ILE A 83 9.53 9.32 -7.41
C ILE A 83 10.29 8.02 -7.12
N GLY A 84 9.60 6.97 -6.65
CA GLY A 84 10.22 5.68 -6.34
C GLY A 84 10.99 5.09 -7.52
N SER A 85 10.43 5.17 -8.73
CA SER A 85 11.12 4.76 -9.96
C SER A 85 12.36 5.64 -10.25
N SER A 86 12.30 6.94 -10.01
CA SER A 86 13.43 7.87 -10.16
C SER A 86 14.63 7.47 -9.31
N PHE A 87 14.39 7.10 -8.06
CA PHE A 87 15.45 6.67 -7.14
C PHE A 87 16.18 5.45 -7.68
N VAL A 88 15.43 4.46 -8.20
CA VAL A 88 16.00 3.25 -8.85
C VAL A 88 16.81 3.61 -10.11
N HIS A 89 16.44 4.69 -10.80
CA HIS A 89 17.17 5.22 -11.96
C HIS A 89 18.23 6.28 -11.61
N GLY A 90 18.63 6.39 -10.33
CA GLY A 90 19.71 7.30 -9.90
C GLY A 90 19.35 8.78 -9.99
N PHE A 91 18.08 9.13 -9.72
CA PHE A 91 17.51 10.48 -9.77
C PHE A 91 17.54 11.19 -11.12
N LYS A 92 18.09 10.56 -12.16
CA LYS A 92 18.44 11.19 -13.43
C LYS A 92 17.33 12.05 -14.01
N TRP A 93 16.12 11.50 -14.15
CA TRP A 93 15.03 12.26 -14.76
C TRP A 93 14.49 13.36 -13.83
N MET A 94 14.49 13.14 -12.52
CA MET A 94 13.94 14.09 -11.55
C MET A 94 14.81 15.36 -11.52
N THR A 95 16.14 15.20 -11.49
CA THR A 95 17.08 16.33 -11.56
C THR A 95 17.12 16.98 -12.94
N ASP A 96 16.99 16.20 -14.02
CA ASP A 96 17.04 16.71 -15.40
C ASP A 96 15.80 17.54 -15.77
N TYR A 97 14.62 17.21 -15.20
CA TYR A 97 13.33 17.87 -15.48
C TYR A 97 12.94 18.93 -14.45
N ILE A 98 13.06 18.66 -13.16
CA ILE A 98 12.56 19.58 -12.11
C ILE A 98 13.56 20.72 -11.90
N ARG A 99 14.87 20.51 -12.13
CA ARG A 99 15.97 21.50 -12.16
C ARG A 99 16.02 22.49 -10.98
N ASP A 100 15.26 22.22 -9.93
CA ASP A 100 15.09 23.02 -8.72
C ASP A 100 14.93 22.10 -7.51
N ASP A 101 15.76 22.32 -6.49
CA ASP A 101 15.81 21.47 -5.31
C ASP A 101 14.55 21.62 -4.46
N GLU A 102 13.98 22.82 -4.37
CA GLU A 102 12.77 23.08 -3.60
C GLU A 102 11.56 22.36 -4.20
N ALA A 103 11.37 22.46 -5.51
CA ALA A 103 10.32 21.74 -6.24
C ALA A 103 10.49 20.23 -6.13
N THR A 104 11.74 19.74 -6.16
CA THR A 104 12.05 18.32 -5.97
C THR A 104 11.62 17.86 -4.57
N LEU A 105 11.94 18.61 -3.53
CA LEU A 105 11.54 18.31 -2.14
C LEU A 105 10.03 18.35 -1.94
N LYS A 106 9.31 19.28 -2.59
CA LYS A 106 7.84 19.35 -2.53
C LYS A 106 7.20 18.08 -3.10
N VAL A 107 7.67 17.63 -4.26
CA VAL A 107 7.21 16.39 -4.90
C VAL A 107 7.48 15.18 -3.99
N VAL A 108 8.66 15.11 -3.36
CA VAL A 108 9.00 14.07 -2.37
C VAL A 108 8.06 14.10 -1.15
N ALA A 109 7.80 15.28 -0.59
CA ALA A 109 6.92 15.44 0.56
C ALA A 109 5.47 15.00 0.25
N GLU A 110 4.94 15.38 -0.92
CA GLU A 110 3.63 14.94 -1.38
C GLU A 110 3.57 13.41 -1.58
N GLY A 111 4.63 12.82 -2.12
CA GLY A 111 4.74 11.37 -2.24
C GLY A 111 4.69 10.66 -0.89
N PHE A 112 5.37 11.20 0.13
CA PHE A 112 5.28 10.66 1.49
C PHE A 112 3.90 10.82 2.11
N ALA A 113 3.26 11.98 1.93
CA ALA A 113 1.89 12.20 2.40
C ALA A 113 0.93 11.16 1.78
N ALA A 114 1.00 10.95 0.47
CA ALA A 114 0.19 9.95 -0.22
C ALA A 114 0.43 8.53 0.33
N ALA A 115 1.69 8.15 0.58
CA ALA A 115 2.03 6.85 1.14
C ALA A 115 1.50 6.65 2.58
N VAL A 116 1.60 7.68 3.42
CA VAL A 116 1.07 7.65 4.80
C VAL A 116 -0.44 7.51 4.77
N VAL A 117 -1.14 8.39 4.05
CA VAL A 117 -2.61 8.38 3.97
C VAL A 117 -3.10 7.06 3.36
N MET A 118 -2.43 6.52 2.34
CA MET A 118 -2.79 5.22 1.76
C MET A 118 -2.64 4.08 2.78
N THR A 119 -1.60 4.12 3.61
CA THR A 119 -1.38 3.14 4.68
C THR A 119 -2.45 3.25 5.76
N GLU A 120 -2.77 4.48 6.19
CA GLU A 120 -3.83 4.73 7.17
C GLU A 120 -5.20 4.32 6.66
N CYS A 121 -5.49 4.53 5.37
CA CYS A 121 -6.69 4.02 4.71
C CYS A 121 -6.75 2.48 4.75
N ALA A 122 -5.64 1.79 4.48
CA ALA A 122 -5.58 0.33 4.56
C ALA A 122 -5.88 -0.17 5.98
N VAL A 123 -5.33 0.49 7.01
CA VAL A 123 -5.65 0.21 8.42
C VAL A 123 -7.15 0.44 8.68
N CYS A 124 -7.70 1.56 8.20
CA CYS A 124 -9.11 1.87 8.40
C CYS A 124 -10.04 0.83 7.77
N LEU A 125 -9.75 0.35 6.56
CA LEU A 125 -10.52 -0.71 5.88
C LEU A 125 -10.46 -2.02 6.66
N PHE A 126 -9.27 -2.44 7.07
CA PHE A 126 -9.09 -3.65 7.84
C PHE A 126 -9.85 -3.59 9.17
N GLU A 127 -9.75 -2.48 9.89
CA GLU A 127 -10.41 -2.29 11.17
C GLU A 127 -11.93 -2.17 11.04
N SER A 128 -12.42 -1.55 9.96
CA SER A 128 -13.84 -1.49 9.62
C SER A 128 -14.40 -2.90 9.36
N GLN A 129 -13.71 -3.69 8.55
CA GLN A 129 -14.12 -5.06 8.24
C GLN A 129 -14.05 -5.99 9.46
N ALA A 130 -13.01 -5.87 10.28
CA ALA A 130 -12.79 -6.72 11.44
C ALA A 130 -13.73 -6.39 12.61
N THR A 131 -14.45 -5.26 12.56
CA THR A 131 -15.39 -4.84 13.60
C THR A 131 -16.77 -5.45 13.32
N ASN A 132 -17.13 -6.47 14.10
CA ASN A 132 -18.47 -7.05 14.07
C ASN A 132 -19.36 -6.35 15.11
N ALA A 133 -20.51 -5.81 14.68
CA ALA A 133 -21.46 -5.10 15.55
C ALA A 133 -21.92 -5.96 16.75
N ALA A 134 -22.09 -7.27 16.57
CA ALA A 134 -22.49 -8.20 17.63
C ALA A 134 -21.37 -8.49 18.64
N ARG A 135 -20.12 -8.11 18.36
CA ARG A 135 -18.95 -8.35 19.24
C ARG A 135 -18.08 -7.11 19.45
N ALA A 136 -18.60 -5.92 19.16
CA ALA A 136 -17.85 -4.67 19.23
C ALA A 136 -17.20 -4.44 20.61
N ALA A 137 -17.90 -4.82 21.69
CA ALA A 137 -17.41 -4.67 23.07
C ALA A 137 -16.19 -5.55 23.43
N VAL A 138 -15.86 -6.57 22.63
CA VAL A 138 -14.79 -7.52 22.92
C VAL A 138 -13.48 -7.15 22.20
N ARG A 139 -13.57 -6.39 21.10
CA ARG A 139 -12.41 -6.09 20.26
C ARG A 139 -11.78 -4.76 20.67
N ARG A 140 -10.53 -4.82 21.13
CA ARG A 140 -9.71 -3.63 21.37
C ARG A 140 -9.31 -2.99 20.03
N ALA A 141 -9.50 -1.69 19.89
CA ALA A 141 -8.96 -0.91 18.77
C ALA A 141 -7.42 -0.95 18.79
N ASN A 142 -6.79 -1.32 17.67
CA ASN A 142 -5.33 -1.37 17.52
C ASN A 142 -4.82 -0.30 16.54
N TYR A 143 -5.55 0.81 16.44
CA TYR A 143 -5.25 1.94 15.58
C TYR A 143 -5.28 3.24 16.42
N PRO A 144 -4.56 4.30 16.00
CA PRO A 144 -4.57 5.57 16.70
C PRO A 144 -5.92 6.29 16.65
N ASP A 145 -6.25 7.06 17.69
CA ASP A 145 -7.58 7.69 17.84
C ASP A 145 -7.98 8.59 16.66
N TRP A 146 -7.02 9.23 15.98
CA TRP A 146 -7.30 10.08 14.82
C TRP A 146 -7.86 9.33 13.61
N LEU A 147 -7.68 8.01 13.52
CA LEU A 147 -8.27 7.19 12.46
C LEU A 147 -9.72 6.77 12.75
N ALA A 148 -10.19 6.92 14.00
CA ALA A 148 -11.52 6.50 14.42
C ALA A 148 -12.67 7.08 13.58
N PRO A 149 -12.65 8.36 13.15
CA PRO A 149 -13.71 8.92 12.30
C PRO A 149 -13.84 8.18 10.96
N THR A 150 -12.71 7.76 10.38
CA THR A 150 -12.72 7.05 9.09
C THR A 150 -13.16 5.61 9.25
N VAL A 151 -12.69 4.92 10.28
CA VAL A 151 -13.18 3.57 10.63
C VAL A 151 -14.69 3.58 10.85
N ALA A 152 -15.20 4.53 11.64
CA ALA A 152 -16.64 4.66 11.88
C ALA A 152 -17.42 4.97 10.59
N ALA A 153 -16.91 5.86 9.73
CA ALA A 153 -17.55 6.19 8.46
C ALA A 153 -17.55 5.03 7.45
N TRP A 154 -16.55 4.14 7.52
CA TRP A 154 -16.40 3.02 6.60
C TRP A 154 -17.02 1.71 7.10
N LEU A 155 -17.23 1.58 8.41
CA LEU A 155 -17.86 0.41 9.04
C LEU A 155 -19.17 -0.07 8.38
N PRO A 156 -20.14 0.80 8.01
CA PRO A 156 -21.40 0.35 7.40
C PRO A 156 -21.24 -0.42 6.08
N ARG A 157 -20.07 -0.35 5.43
CA ARG A 157 -19.77 -1.11 4.20
C ARG A 157 -19.63 -2.62 4.44
N TYR A 158 -19.47 -3.04 5.69
CA TYR A 158 -19.17 -4.42 6.08
C TYR A 158 -20.22 -5.04 7.02
N GLN A 159 -21.36 -4.36 7.23
CA GLN A 159 -22.47 -4.86 8.08
C GLN A 159 -23.59 -5.50 7.27
#